data_AF-A0A1Z4VQX8-F1
#
_entry.id   AF-A0A1Z4VQX8-F1
#
_cell.length_a   1.000
_cell.length_b   1.000
_cell.length_c   1.000
_cell.angle_alpha   90.00
_cell.angle_beta   90.00
_cell.angle_gamma   90.00
#
_symmetry.space_group_name_H-M   'P 1'
#
loop_
_entity.id
_entity.type
_entity.pdbx_description
1 polymer ?
#
loop_
_entity_poly.entity_id
_entity_poly.type
_entity_poly.pdbx_seq_one_letter_code
_entity_poly.pdbx_strand_id
1 'polypeptide(L)'
;MPVRETNYQDEELSVTKAEELIECGDDLRLVLGRLDCNAARALEAFKGNSIFIDGHLPLLDHCSAESLIALGGNGKLKLHWVAAGQHNGHLDKTTVLNLARFADSVSLDGIDALDVQDAHILQSFNGTQLLLYPRSMSPEVADLISRASPALILVSIPEISPETVQALAKSRAWDEFQLYLEDSALSPSIASALSSIYAEHLTLACTHVDAESAAQLAGFHGTLRLQCPTIAADAVKILTASSAGLELSLNGTTLERDLAEAIANGANPFVHLYGINSLGAGTADVLNSTDKEVYIETNLGEVLDFI
;
A
#
# COMPACT_ATOMS: atom_id res chain seq x y z
N MET A 1 -11.74 26.75 18.53
CA MET A 1 -11.40 27.90 17.67
C MET A 1 -10.79 27.33 16.41
N PRO A 2 -11.15 27.80 15.21
CA PRO A 2 -10.51 27.32 13.99
C PRO A 2 -9.01 27.63 14.08
N VAL A 3 -8.18 26.61 13.88
CA VAL A 3 -6.73 26.81 13.71
C VAL A 3 -6.57 27.72 12.50
N ARG A 4 -5.92 28.87 12.68
CA ARG A 4 -5.59 29.73 11.55
C ARG A 4 -4.48 29.04 10.78
N GLU A 5 -4.66 28.86 9.48
CA GLU A 5 -3.67 28.22 8.62
C GLU A 5 -3.19 29.24 7.59
N THR A 6 -1.88 29.37 7.46
CA THR A 6 -1.26 30.16 6.38
C THR A 6 -0.94 29.22 5.24
N ASN A 7 -1.46 29.53 4.05
CA ASN A 7 -1.23 28.72 2.84
C ASN A 7 -0.28 29.47 1.90
N TYR A 8 0.74 28.78 1.39
CA TYR A 8 1.65 29.29 0.37
C TYR A 8 1.88 28.22 -0.70
N GLN A 9 1.82 28.64 -1.96
CA GLN A 9 2.05 27.78 -3.11
C GLN A 9 2.90 28.53 -4.13
N ASP A 10 3.99 27.91 -4.56
CA ASP A 10 4.86 28.42 -5.62
C ASP A 10 5.72 27.28 -6.18
N GLU A 11 6.37 27.48 -7.33
CA GLU A 11 7.33 26.50 -7.86
C GLU A 11 8.59 26.44 -6.98
N GLU A 12 9.07 27.59 -6.50
CA GLU A 12 10.28 27.69 -5.67
C GLU A 12 10.04 28.67 -4.52
N LEU A 13 10.38 28.27 -3.29
CA LEU A 13 10.31 29.17 -2.14
C LEU A 13 11.58 30.02 -2.06
N SER A 14 11.46 31.33 -2.33
CA SER A 14 12.58 32.24 -2.11
C SER A 14 12.89 32.45 -0.62
N VAL A 15 14.17 32.71 -0.29
CA VAL A 15 14.62 33.00 1.08
C VAL A 15 13.87 34.18 1.72
N THR A 16 13.68 35.28 1.00
CA THR A 16 12.92 36.44 1.50
C THR A 16 11.50 36.04 1.85
N LYS A 17 10.88 35.17 1.04
CA LYS A 17 9.53 34.71 1.34
C LYS A 17 9.52 33.77 2.56
N ALA A 18 10.50 32.88 2.68
CA ALA A 18 10.65 32.04 3.86
C ALA A 18 10.80 32.88 5.15
N GLU A 19 11.59 33.97 5.10
CA GLU A 19 11.76 34.92 6.21
C GLU A 19 10.47 35.67 6.59
N GLU A 20 9.57 35.91 5.64
CA GLU A 20 8.23 36.43 5.95
C GLU A 20 7.36 35.38 6.64
N LEU A 21 7.43 34.13 6.17
CA LEU A 21 6.58 33.03 6.64
C LEU A 21 6.97 32.51 8.02
N ILE A 22 8.23 32.70 8.46
CA ILE A 22 8.67 32.24 9.80
C ILE A 22 8.03 32.99 10.97
N GLU A 23 7.50 34.19 10.70
CA GLU A 23 6.78 34.99 11.70
C GLU A 23 5.31 34.59 11.84
N CYS A 24 4.81 33.66 11.00
CA CYS A 24 3.48 33.09 11.16
C CYS A 24 3.41 32.29 12.47
N GLY A 25 2.49 32.68 13.36
CA GLY A 25 2.35 32.07 14.70
C GLY A 25 1.53 30.78 14.74
N ASP A 26 0.90 30.39 13.63
CA ASP A 26 0.02 29.22 13.55
C ASP A 26 0.61 28.13 12.63
N ASP A 27 -0.23 27.31 11.99
CA ASP A 27 0.23 26.29 11.03
C ASP A 27 0.52 26.91 9.65
N LEU A 28 1.57 26.43 9.00
CA LEU A 28 2.00 26.84 7.66
C LEU A 28 1.89 25.65 6.70
N ARG A 29 1.11 25.81 5.63
CA ARG A 29 0.97 24.82 4.57
C ARG A 29 1.66 25.31 3.31
N LEU A 30 2.59 24.50 2.80
CA LEU A 30 3.45 24.78 1.66
C LEU A 30 3.17 23.76 0.56
N VAL A 31 2.93 24.24 -0.67
CA VAL A 31 2.92 23.42 -1.88
C VAL A 31 4.04 23.94 -2.78
N LEU A 32 5.12 23.17 -2.91
CA LEU A 32 6.36 23.61 -3.56
C LEU A 32 6.83 22.61 -4.62
N GLY A 33 7.34 23.11 -5.74
CA GLY A 33 8.07 22.27 -6.71
C GLY A 33 9.53 22.02 -6.30
N ARG A 34 10.16 23.03 -5.68
CA ARG A 34 11.56 23.04 -5.26
C ARG A 34 11.75 23.81 -3.95
N LEU A 35 12.70 23.35 -3.14
CA LEU A 35 13.17 24.03 -1.93
C LEU A 35 14.71 24.10 -1.95
N ASP A 36 15.25 25.32 -1.92
CA ASP A 36 16.70 25.54 -1.84
C ASP A 36 17.19 25.61 -0.38
N CYS A 37 18.50 25.44 -0.23
CA CYS A 37 19.20 25.39 1.06
C CYS A 37 19.01 26.67 1.91
N ASN A 38 18.96 27.85 1.29
CA ASN A 38 18.81 29.11 2.02
C ASN A 38 17.39 29.27 2.54
N ALA A 39 16.38 28.96 1.71
CA ALA A 39 14.99 28.99 2.12
C ALA A 39 14.70 27.92 3.18
N ALA A 40 15.23 26.70 3.02
CA ALA A 40 15.10 25.63 4.01
C ALA A 40 15.67 26.03 5.38
N ARG A 41 16.87 26.65 5.40
CA ARG A 41 17.49 27.17 6.62
C ARG A 41 16.67 28.29 7.26
N ALA A 42 16.10 29.18 6.46
CA ALA A 42 15.24 30.23 6.98
C ALA A 42 14.02 29.63 7.70
N LEU A 43 13.42 28.57 7.14
CA LEU A 43 12.29 27.86 7.75
C LEU A 43 12.61 27.21 9.10
N GLU A 44 13.87 26.88 9.41
CA GLU A 44 14.25 26.37 10.75
C GLU A 44 13.91 27.34 11.89
N ALA A 45 13.82 28.65 11.59
CA ALA A 45 13.44 29.68 12.55
C ALA A 45 11.91 29.86 12.69
N PHE A 46 11.11 28.98 12.08
CA PHE A 46 9.65 29.05 12.12
C PHE A 46 9.11 29.03 13.55
N LYS A 47 8.39 30.09 13.92
CA LYS A 47 7.87 30.29 15.29
C LYS A 47 6.49 29.65 15.51
N GLY A 48 5.79 29.32 14.42
CA GLY A 48 4.46 28.74 14.46
C GLY A 48 4.42 27.30 14.93
N ASN A 49 3.28 26.63 14.76
CA ASN A 49 3.02 25.31 15.33
C ASN A 49 3.64 24.18 14.50
N SER A 50 3.28 24.08 13.23
CA SER A 50 3.79 23.08 12.29
C SER A 50 3.85 23.61 10.86
N ILE A 51 4.79 23.08 10.08
CA ILE A 51 4.93 23.24 8.65
C ILE A 51 4.46 21.94 8.00
N PHE A 52 3.48 22.06 7.11
CA PHE A 52 2.95 20.98 6.29
C PHE A 52 3.44 21.19 4.87
N ILE A 53 4.25 20.26 4.36
CA ILE A 53 4.55 20.20 2.94
C ILE A 53 3.50 19.30 2.31
N ASP A 54 2.55 19.91 1.61
CA ASP A 54 1.44 19.23 0.98
C ASP A 54 1.77 18.82 -0.47
N GLY A 55 1.26 17.67 -0.88
CA GLY A 55 1.63 17.00 -2.11
C GLY A 55 2.95 16.24 -1.99
N HIS A 56 3.71 16.22 -3.09
CA HIS A 56 5.01 15.54 -3.15
C HIS A 56 6.11 16.36 -2.44
N LEU A 57 7.08 15.66 -1.85
CA LEU A 57 8.32 16.26 -1.37
C LEU A 57 8.97 17.10 -2.50
N PRO A 58 9.20 18.42 -2.30
CA PRO A 58 9.81 19.26 -3.33
C PRO A 58 11.21 18.78 -3.68
N LEU A 59 11.65 19.04 -4.92
CA LEU A 59 13.04 18.83 -5.30
C LEU A 59 13.96 19.62 -4.36
N LEU A 60 14.88 18.93 -3.71
CA LEU A 60 15.72 19.49 -2.66
C LEU A 60 17.10 18.84 -2.67
N ASP A 61 18.10 19.60 -2.24
CA ASP A 61 19.48 19.13 -2.08
C ASP A 61 19.74 18.63 -0.65
N HIS A 62 20.94 18.10 -0.39
CA HIS A 62 21.29 17.56 0.92
C HIS A 62 21.18 18.60 2.04
N CYS A 63 21.59 19.85 1.80
CA CYS A 63 21.45 20.92 2.79
C CYS A 63 19.98 21.18 3.15
N SER A 64 19.13 21.26 2.14
CA SER A 64 17.69 21.47 2.32
C SER A 64 17.05 20.31 3.08
N ALA A 65 17.50 19.08 2.79
CA ALA A 65 17.05 17.88 3.49
C ALA A 65 17.42 17.91 4.97
N GLU A 66 18.66 18.29 5.30
CA GLU A 66 19.13 18.43 6.68
C GLU A 66 18.27 19.43 7.48
N SER A 67 17.93 20.58 6.89
CA SER A 67 17.04 21.56 7.50
C SER A 67 15.63 21.02 7.75
N LEU A 68 15.07 20.28 6.80
CA LEU A 68 13.77 19.62 6.99
C LEU A 68 13.84 18.53 8.06
N ILE A 69 14.90 17.73 8.10
CA ILE A 69 15.11 16.72 9.15
C ILE A 69 15.21 17.39 10.53
N ALA A 70 15.90 18.53 10.63
CA ALA A 70 15.99 19.30 11.88
C ALA A 70 14.62 19.81 12.33
N LEU A 71 13.81 20.36 11.41
CA LEU A 71 12.43 20.75 11.68
C LEU A 71 11.56 19.56 12.15
N GLY A 72 11.68 18.41 11.50
CA GLY A 72 10.99 17.18 11.89
C GLY A 72 11.41 16.69 13.28
N GLY A 73 12.71 16.73 13.59
CA GLY A 73 13.24 16.41 14.92
C GLY A 73 12.69 17.30 16.03
N ASN A 74 12.31 18.54 15.69
CA ASN A 74 11.66 19.49 16.60
C ASN A 74 10.13 19.36 16.64
N GLY A 75 9.55 18.37 15.95
CA GLY A 75 8.10 18.17 15.85
C GLY A 75 7.39 19.25 15.03
N LYS A 76 8.13 19.99 14.19
CA LYS A 76 7.61 21.11 13.39
C LYS A 76 7.30 20.74 11.95
N LEU A 77 7.72 19.57 11.45
CA LEU A 77 7.52 19.18 10.06
C LEU A 77 6.52 18.04 9.94
N LYS A 78 5.63 18.15 8.96
CA LYS A 78 4.82 17.07 8.42
C LYS A 78 4.92 17.09 6.90
N LEU A 79 5.21 15.95 6.32
CA LEU A 79 5.25 15.75 4.88
C LEU A 79 4.01 14.95 4.49
N HIS A 80 3.34 15.31 3.40
CA HIS A 80 2.24 14.49 2.90
C HIS A 80 2.79 13.23 2.21
N TRP A 81 3.63 13.39 1.18
CA TRP A 81 4.13 12.27 0.39
C TRP A 81 5.63 12.34 0.13
N VAL A 82 6.35 11.26 0.45
CA VAL A 82 7.78 11.08 0.09
C VAL A 82 7.91 9.95 -0.93
N ALA A 83 8.34 10.26 -2.15
CA ALA A 83 8.66 9.25 -3.17
C ALA A 83 10.17 9.21 -3.41
N ALA A 84 10.84 8.12 -3.02
CA ALA A 84 12.28 7.97 -3.17
C ALA A 84 12.75 8.15 -4.63
N GLY A 85 12.01 7.57 -5.57
CA GLY A 85 12.30 7.65 -7.01
C GLY A 85 12.41 9.08 -7.56
N GLN A 86 11.69 10.05 -6.98
CA GLN A 86 11.77 11.47 -7.38
C GLN A 86 13.10 12.13 -6.96
N HIS A 87 13.81 11.56 -5.99
CA HIS A 87 15.06 12.09 -5.45
C HIS A 87 16.29 11.24 -5.81
N ASN A 88 16.12 10.24 -6.68
CA ASN A 88 17.21 9.42 -7.18
C ASN A 88 18.31 10.31 -7.79
N GLY A 89 19.55 10.08 -7.36
CA GLY A 89 20.72 10.85 -7.80
C GLY A 89 20.88 12.24 -7.15
N HIS A 90 19.91 12.71 -6.35
CA HIS A 90 19.97 14.00 -5.66
C HIS A 90 20.19 13.84 -4.15
N LEU A 91 19.52 12.85 -3.55
CA LEU A 91 19.66 12.50 -2.14
C LEU A 91 20.15 11.07 -2.01
N ASP A 92 20.94 10.81 -0.98
CA ASP A 92 21.26 9.45 -0.60
C ASP A 92 20.06 8.76 0.08
N LYS A 93 20.07 7.43 0.05
CA LYS A 93 19.03 6.56 0.62
C LYS A 93 18.72 6.92 2.08
N THR A 94 19.76 7.12 2.90
CA THR A 94 19.62 7.39 4.34
C THR A 94 18.90 8.71 4.58
N THR A 95 19.19 9.74 3.78
CA THR A 95 18.53 11.04 3.84
C THR A 95 17.04 10.92 3.52
N VAL A 96 16.68 10.17 2.46
CA VAL A 96 15.27 9.92 2.10
C VAL A 96 14.53 9.18 3.21
N LEU A 97 15.13 8.12 3.77
CA LEU A 97 14.53 7.35 4.87
C LEU A 97 14.34 8.18 6.14
N ASN A 98 15.26 9.10 6.44
CA ASN A 98 15.09 10.00 7.58
C ASN A 98 13.93 10.99 7.38
N LEU A 99 13.73 11.49 6.16
CA LEU A 99 12.57 12.33 5.83
C LEU A 99 11.26 11.56 5.91
N ALA A 100 11.25 10.30 5.46
CA ALA A 100 10.08 9.42 5.47
C ALA A 100 9.43 9.27 6.87
N ARG A 101 10.20 9.44 7.96
CA ARG A 101 9.71 9.42 9.34
C ARG A 101 8.70 10.52 9.67
N PHE A 102 8.73 11.61 8.90
CA PHE A 102 7.85 12.77 9.08
C PHE A 102 6.74 12.80 8.03
N ALA A 103 6.66 11.76 7.20
CA ALA A 103 5.69 11.66 6.12
C ALA A 103 4.44 10.90 6.56
N ASP A 104 3.30 11.33 6.02
CA ASP A 104 2.07 10.55 6.10
C ASP A 104 2.12 9.36 5.15
N SER A 105 2.69 9.52 3.95
CA SER A 105 2.82 8.43 3.00
C SER A 105 4.20 8.38 2.35
N VAL A 106 4.69 7.16 2.14
CA VAL A 106 6.05 6.88 1.67
C VAL A 106 6.01 5.84 0.57
N SER A 107 6.62 6.17 -0.56
CA SER A 107 6.98 5.20 -1.60
C SER A 107 8.49 5.09 -1.70
N LEU A 108 9.02 3.90 -1.48
CA LEU A 108 10.44 3.59 -1.62
C LEU A 108 10.77 3.00 -3.00
N ASP A 109 9.93 3.28 -4.00
CA ASP A 109 10.25 2.93 -5.39
C ASP A 109 11.60 3.53 -5.80
N GLY A 110 12.43 2.73 -6.46
CA GLY A 110 13.81 3.04 -6.77
C GLY A 110 14.84 2.71 -5.68
N ILE A 111 14.44 2.24 -4.49
CA ILE A 111 15.36 1.69 -3.48
C ILE A 111 15.43 0.17 -3.63
N ASP A 112 16.45 -0.30 -4.33
CA ASP A 112 16.60 -1.73 -4.71
C ASP A 112 16.78 -2.68 -3.51
N ALA A 113 17.31 -2.20 -2.39
CA ALA A 113 17.61 -3.02 -1.21
C ALA A 113 17.48 -2.24 0.09
N LEU A 114 16.86 -2.88 1.08
CA LEU A 114 16.79 -2.43 2.46
C LEU A 114 17.66 -3.32 3.34
N ASP A 115 18.51 -2.70 4.15
CA ASP A 115 19.26 -3.39 5.18
C ASP A 115 18.60 -3.25 6.57
N VAL A 116 19.21 -3.84 7.59
CA VAL A 116 18.71 -3.81 8.97
C VAL A 116 18.65 -2.38 9.52
N GLN A 117 19.59 -1.51 9.15
CA GLN A 117 19.60 -0.13 9.60
C GLN A 117 18.45 0.67 8.97
N ASP A 118 18.19 0.46 7.68
CA ASP A 118 17.03 1.05 6.99
C ASP A 118 15.72 0.60 7.65
N ALA A 119 15.60 -0.69 7.93
CA ALA A 119 14.40 -1.26 8.55
C ALA A 119 14.17 -0.72 9.98
N HIS A 120 15.23 -0.44 10.74
CA HIS A 120 15.11 0.22 12.04
C HIS A 120 14.58 1.66 11.96
N ILE A 121 14.81 2.36 10.86
CA ILE A 121 14.20 3.68 10.64
C ILE A 121 12.69 3.50 10.41
N LEU A 122 12.34 2.56 9.52
CA LEU A 122 10.97 2.33 9.06
C LEU A 122 10.07 1.62 10.10
N GLN A 123 10.63 0.85 11.04
CA GLN A 123 9.83 0.14 12.06
C GLN A 123 8.94 1.06 12.92
N SER A 124 9.29 2.35 12.98
CA SER A 124 8.56 3.38 13.73
C SER A 124 7.52 4.14 12.90
N PHE A 125 7.40 3.80 11.61
CA PHE A 125 6.46 4.44 10.70
C PHE A 125 5.01 4.13 11.09
N ASN A 126 4.21 5.18 11.16
CA ASN A 126 2.81 5.15 11.60
C ASN A 126 1.92 6.07 10.76
N GLY A 127 2.36 6.42 9.54
CA GLY A 127 1.57 7.21 8.58
C GLY A 127 0.47 6.40 7.92
N THR A 128 -0.14 6.94 6.89
CA THR A 128 -1.17 6.28 6.09
C THR A 128 -0.61 5.15 5.21
N GLN A 129 0.44 5.39 4.41
CA GLN A 129 0.90 4.39 3.42
C GLN A 129 2.41 4.15 3.46
N LEU A 130 2.81 2.87 3.46
CA LEU A 130 4.20 2.46 3.27
C LEU A 130 4.30 1.50 2.09
N LEU A 131 4.84 1.99 0.97
CA LEU A 131 4.99 1.23 -0.28
C LEU A 131 6.46 0.85 -0.49
N LEU A 132 6.72 -0.45 -0.55
CA LEU A 132 8.04 -1.06 -0.61
C LEU A 132 8.19 -1.85 -1.91
N TYR A 133 9.22 -1.53 -2.70
CA TYR A 133 9.54 -2.20 -3.97
C TYR A 133 10.98 -2.76 -4.00
N PRO A 134 11.46 -3.45 -2.95
CA PRO A 134 12.82 -3.97 -2.95
C PRO A 134 12.94 -5.18 -3.89
N ARG A 135 14.13 -5.38 -4.47
CA ARG A 135 14.40 -6.60 -5.25
C ARG A 135 14.47 -7.85 -4.39
N SER A 136 14.89 -7.68 -3.13
CA SER A 136 14.93 -8.76 -2.14
C SER A 136 14.75 -8.21 -0.73
N MET A 137 14.28 -9.07 0.17
CA MET A 137 14.10 -8.74 1.58
C MET A 137 14.50 -9.95 2.42
N SER A 138 15.33 -9.75 3.44
CA SER A 138 15.66 -10.82 4.38
C SER A 138 14.53 -10.99 5.42
N PRO A 139 14.40 -12.16 6.06
CA PRO A 139 13.45 -12.34 7.16
C PRO A 139 13.67 -11.38 8.33
N GLU A 140 14.91 -10.99 8.59
CA GLU A 140 15.25 -10.03 9.65
C GLU A 140 14.75 -8.61 9.31
N VAL A 141 14.95 -8.15 8.07
CA VAL A 141 14.42 -6.87 7.60
C VAL A 141 12.89 -6.89 7.63
N ALA A 142 12.27 -7.98 7.16
CA ALA A 142 10.82 -8.16 7.21
C ALA A 142 10.24 -8.11 8.64
N ASP A 143 10.91 -8.70 9.63
CA ASP A 143 10.46 -8.66 11.04
C ASP A 143 10.54 -7.26 11.65
N LEU A 144 11.49 -6.44 11.21
CA LEU A 144 11.58 -5.05 11.62
C LEU A 144 10.50 -4.20 10.93
N ILE A 145 10.31 -4.37 9.62
CA ILE A 145 9.28 -3.68 8.86
C ILE A 145 7.88 -4.01 9.36
N SER A 146 7.60 -5.26 9.74
CA SER A 146 6.28 -5.67 10.24
C SER A 146 5.86 -4.98 11.55
N ARG A 147 6.78 -4.30 12.23
CA ARG A 147 6.50 -3.50 13.43
C ARG A 147 5.99 -2.10 13.10
N ALA A 148 6.16 -1.64 11.85
CA ALA A 148 5.49 -0.44 11.36
C ALA A 148 3.98 -0.64 11.43
N SER A 149 3.24 0.44 11.72
CA SER A 149 1.80 0.39 11.96
C SER A 149 1.02 1.39 11.09
N PRO A 150 1.24 1.45 9.77
CA PRO A 150 0.48 2.34 8.91
C PRO A 150 -0.94 1.80 8.64
N ALA A 151 -1.78 2.58 7.98
CA ALA A 151 -3.04 2.05 7.46
C ALA A 151 -2.77 0.95 6.43
N LEU A 152 -1.89 1.24 5.48
CA LEU A 152 -1.55 0.37 4.36
C LEU A 152 -0.06 0.06 4.31
N ILE A 153 0.27 -1.22 4.18
CA ILE A 153 1.59 -1.68 3.72
C ILE A 153 1.43 -2.37 2.37
N LEU A 154 2.23 -1.95 1.39
CA LEU A 154 2.40 -2.65 0.13
C LEU A 154 3.83 -3.15 0.04
N VAL A 155 4.00 -4.44 -0.24
CA VAL A 155 5.29 -5.05 -0.58
C VAL A 155 5.20 -5.65 -1.97
N SER A 156 6.02 -5.16 -2.89
CA SER A 156 6.24 -5.78 -4.20
C SER A 156 7.66 -6.29 -4.27
N ILE A 157 7.80 -7.59 -4.49
CA ILE A 157 9.08 -8.27 -4.52
C ILE A 157 9.00 -9.43 -5.53
N PRO A 158 9.95 -9.54 -6.47
CA PRO A 158 9.88 -10.58 -7.52
C PRO A 158 9.87 -12.01 -6.96
N GLU A 159 10.73 -12.26 -5.96
CA GLU A 159 10.87 -13.54 -5.28
C GLU A 159 10.95 -13.32 -3.76
N ILE A 160 10.10 -14.00 -3.00
CA ILE A 160 10.08 -13.93 -1.54
C ILE A 160 10.16 -15.32 -0.91
N SER A 161 10.99 -15.46 0.13
CA SER A 161 11.10 -16.71 0.86
C SER A 161 9.90 -16.90 1.82
N PRO A 162 9.50 -18.14 2.13
CA PRO A 162 8.48 -18.40 3.14
C PRO A 162 8.79 -17.77 4.51
N GLU A 163 10.06 -17.75 4.93
CA GLU A 163 10.49 -17.14 6.20
C GLU A 163 10.30 -15.62 6.20
N THR A 164 10.50 -14.98 5.04
CA THR A 164 10.29 -13.53 4.87
C THR A 164 8.80 -13.21 4.95
N VAL A 165 7.94 -14.00 4.30
CA VAL A 165 6.48 -13.85 4.45
C VAL A 165 6.04 -14.08 5.89
N GLN A 166 6.55 -15.11 6.57
CA GLN A 166 6.23 -15.35 7.99
C GLN A 166 6.59 -14.18 8.90
N ALA A 167 7.70 -13.48 8.59
CA ALA A 167 8.08 -12.28 9.32
C ALA A 167 7.14 -11.10 9.00
N LEU A 168 6.77 -10.91 7.73
CA LEU A 168 5.81 -9.89 7.29
C LEU A 168 4.39 -10.15 7.80
N ALA A 169 3.97 -11.41 7.98
CA ALA A 169 2.64 -11.78 8.46
C ALA A 169 2.35 -11.27 9.88
N LYS A 170 3.38 -10.86 10.63
CA LYS A 170 3.28 -10.16 11.91
C LYS A 170 2.96 -8.67 11.78
N SER A 171 2.66 -8.21 10.56
CA SER A 171 2.39 -6.82 10.23
C SER A 171 1.37 -6.21 11.18
N ARG A 172 1.61 -4.94 11.54
CA ARG A 172 0.67 -4.10 12.30
C ARG A 172 -0.08 -3.12 11.41
N ALA A 173 -0.06 -3.33 10.09
CA ALA A 173 -1.00 -2.65 9.20
C ALA A 173 -2.42 -2.93 9.68
N TRP A 174 -3.21 -1.88 9.88
CA TRP A 174 -4.53 -2.01 10.49
C TRP A 174 -5.68 -2.04 9.47
N ASP A 175 -5.49 -1.45 8.29
CA ASP A 175 -6.50 -1.43 7.23
C ASP A 175 -6.16 -2.45 6.15
N GLU A 176 -5.05 -2.26 5.43
CA GLU A 176 -4.71 -3.06 4.25
C GLU A 176 -3.27 -3.57 4.25
N PHE A 177 -3.11 -4.85 3.92
CA PHE A 177 -1.82 -5.43 3.59
C PHE A 177 -1.84 -5.94 2.15
N GLN A 178 -0.93 -5.44 1.32
CA GLN A 178 -0.78 -5.85 -0.07
C GLN A 178 0.56 -6.55 -0.30
N LEU A 179 0.51 -7.72 -0.94
CA LEU A 179 1.70 -8.46 -1.36
C LEU A 179 1.60 -8.83 -2.85
N TYR A 180 2.58 -8.38 -3.62
CA TYR A 180 2.70 -8.67 -5.04
C TYR A 180 3.81 -9.69 -5.25
N LEU A 181 3.42 -10.88 -5.69
CA LEU A 181 4.28 -12.00 -6.08
C LEU A 181 4.35 -12.00 -7.61
N GLU A 182 5.36 -11.36 -8.19
CA GLU A 182 5.40 -11.09 -9.64
C GLU A 182 5.40 -12.38 -10.48
N ASP A 183 6.28 -13.33 -10.15
CA ASP A 183 6.46 -14.56 -10.93
C ASP A 183 6.24 -15.85 -10.13
N SER A 184 5.92 -15.74 -8.84
CA SER A 184 5.82 -16.90 -7.94
C SER A 184 4.40 -17.37 -7.75
N ALA A 185 4.19 -18.69 -7.81
CA ALA A 185 2.97 -19.32 -7.33
C ALA A 185 2.85 -19.11 -5.82
N LEU A 186 1.63 -18.87 -5.36
CA LEU A 186 1.34 -18.87 -3.93
C LEU A 186 1.49 -20.30 -3.41
N SER A 187 2.45 -20.54 -2.51
CA SER A 187 2.59 -21.85 -1.87
C SER A 187 1.69 -21.98 -0.65
N PRO A 188 1.35 -23.21 -0.20
CA PRO A 188 0.55 -23.40 1.01
C PRO A 188 1.19 -22.79 2.27
N SER A 189 2.52 -22.83 2.38
CA SER A 189 3.22 -22.24 3.53
C SER A 189 3.15 -20.72 3.55
N ILE A 190 3.25 -20.07 2.39
CA ILE A 190 3.07 -18.62 2.23
C ILE A 190 1.61 -18.25 2.53
N ALA A 191 0.66 -18.97 1.93
CA ALA A 191 -0.77 -18.78 2.16
C ALA A 191 -1.17 -18.91 3.64
N SER A 192 -0.62 -19.89 4.34
CA SER A 192 -0.86 -20.10 5.78
C SER A 192 -0.31 -18.97 6.64
N ALA A 193 0.86 -18.41 6.30
CA ALA A 193 1.37 -17.25 6.99
C ALA A 193 0.47 -16.03 6.76
N LEU A 194 0.07 -15.77 5.52
CA LEU A 194 -0.73 -14.61 5.14
C LEU A 194 -2.15 -14.64 5.75
N SER A 195 -2.75 -15.82 5.93
CA SER A 195 -4.08 -15.92 6.56
C SER A 195 -4.11 -15.50 8.03
N SER A 196 -2.95 -15.35 8.66
CA SER A 196 -2.80 -14.87 10.04
C SER A 196 -2.58 -13.36 10.18
N ILE A 197 -2.55 -12.61 9.07
CA ILE A 197 -2.41 -11.15 9.08
C ILE A 197 -3.61 -10.49 9.79
N TYR A 198 -3.33 -9.42 10.54
CA TYR A 198 -4.33 -8.70 11.33
C TYR A 198 -5.15 -7.65 10.55
N ALA A 199 -4.67 -7.20 9.40
CA ALA A 199 -5.33 -6.17 8.59
C ALA A 199 -6.76 -6.57 8.19
N GLU A 200 -7.66 -5.59 8.05
CA GLU A 200 -9.04 -5.80 7.59
C GLU A 200 -9.10 -6.31 6.14
N HIS A 201 -8.12 -5.91 5.32
CA HIS A 201 -8.01 -6.26 3.92
C HIS A 201 -6.65 -6.90 3.62
N LEU A 202 -6.68 -8.01 2.89
CA LEU A 202 -5.49 -8.67 2.35
C LEU A 202 -5.58 -8.73 0.84
N THR A 203 -4.68 -8.01 0.16
CA THR A 203 -4.60 -8.00 -1.31
C THR A 203 -3.38 -8.79 -1.78
N LEU A 204 -3.61 -9.84 -2.56
CA LEU A 204 -2.57 -10.68 -3.12
C LEU A 204 -2.59 -10.62 -4.63
N ALA A 205 -1.48 -10.21 -5.24
CA ALA A 205 -1.25 -10.40 -6.66
C ALA A 205 -0.33 -11.61 -6.85
N CYS A 206 -0.79 -12.62 -7.59
CA CYS A 206 -0.01 -13.83 -7.87
C CYS A 206 -0.47 -14.48 -9.18
N THR A 207 0.39 -15.29 -9.79
CA THR A 207 0.09 -15.91 -11.10
C THR A 207 -0.88 -17.09 -11.00
N HIS A 208 -0.87 -17.81 -9.87
CA HIS A 208 -1.69 -18.99 -9.66
C HIS A 208 -1.99 -19.24 -8.18
N VAL A 209 -3.20 -19.72 -7.90
CA VAL A 209 -3.64 -20.24 -6.59
C VAL A 209 -4.17 -21.66 -6.76
N ASP A 210 -3.50 -22.63 -6.14
CA ASP A 210 -3.94 -24.02 -6.09
C ASP A 210 -4.91 -24.28 -4.93
N ALA A 211 -5.48 -25.49 -4.90
CA ALA A 211 -6.48 -25.86 -3.90
C ALA A 211 -5.91 -25.90 -2.47
N GLU A 212 -4.65 -26.30 -2.30
CA GLU A 212 -4.03 -26.39 -0.97
C GLU A 212 -3.77 -24.99 -0.40
N SER A 213 -3.27 -24.07 -1.22
CA SER A 213 -3.05 -22.66 -0.86
C SER A 213 -4.37 -21.93 -0.61
N ALA A 214 -5.39 -22.20 -1.43
CA ALA A 214 -6.75 -21.70 -1.19
C ALA A 214 -7.29 -22.16 0.17
N ALA A 215 -7.04 -23.41 0.57
CA ALA A 215 -7.49 -23.92 1.87
C ALA A 215 -6.82 -23.19 3.05
N GLN A 216 -5.56 -22.78 2.90
CA GLN A 216 -4.89 -21.98 3.91
C GLN A 216 -5.42 -20.54 3.96
N LEU A 217 -5.63 -19.92 2.80
CA LEU A 217 -6.18 -18.56 2.69
C LEU A 217 -7.63 -18.45 3.18
N ALA A 218 -8.43 -19.52 3.05
CA ALA A 218 -9.80 -19.57 3.56
C ALA A 218 -9.89 -19.32 5.08
N GLY A 219 -8.79 -19.45 5.82
CA GLY A 219 -8.69 -19.11 7.24
C GLY A 219 -8.56 -17.61 7.54
N PHE A 220 -8.38 -16.75 6.54
CA PHE A 220 -8.34 -15.30 6.74
C PHE A 220 -9.71 -14.78 7.20
N HIS A 221 -9.73 -13.81 8.12
CA HIS A 221 -10.97 -13.33 8.74
C HIS A 221 -11.51 -12.01 8.18
N GLY A 222 -10.72 -11.31 7.35
CA GLY A 222 -11.10 -10.02 6.74
C GLY A 222 -11.68 -10.17 5.33
N THR A 223 -11.39 -9.20 4.47
CA THR A 223 -11.69 -9.28 3.03
C THR A 223 -10.44 -9.68 2.25
N LEU A 224 -10.51 -10.84 1.60
CA LEU A 224 -9.44 -11.34 0.74
C LEU A 224 -9.66 -10.84 -0.69
N ARG A 225 -8.71 -10.06 -1.20
CA ARG A 225 -8.65 -9.63 -2.60
C ARG A 225 -7.57 -10.41 -3.34
N LEU A 226 -7.97 -11.19 -4.34
CA LEU A 226 -7.04 -11.95 -5.16
C LEU A 226 -6.99 -11.37 -6.57
N GLN A 227 -5.86 -10.78 -6.93
CA GLN A 227 -5.51 -10.49 -8.31
C GLN A 227 -4.75 -11.69 -8.87
N CYS A 228 -5.49 -12.62 -9.47
CA CYS A 228 -4.93 -13.85 -10.01
C CYS A 228 -5.56 -14.18 -11.36
N PRO A 229 -4.81 -14.12 -12.47
CA PRO A 229 -5.36 -14.40 -13.80
C PRO A 229 -5.74 -15.88 -13.98
N THR A 230 -5.16 -16.79 -13.19
CA THR A 230 -5.41 -18.24 -13.30
C THR A 230 -5.73 -18.84 -11.93
N ILE A 231 -7.02 -19.00 -11.63
CA ILE A 231 -7.50 -19.70 -10.43
C ILE A 231 -8.31 -20.95 -10.81
N ALA A 232 -7.99 -22.07 -10.18
CA ALA A 232 -8.73 -23.32 -10.42
C ALA A 232 -10.13 -23.26 -9.79
N ALA A 233 -11.12 -23.89 -10.42
CA ALA A 233 -12.49 -23.94 -9.89
C ALA A 233 -12.54 -24.53 -8.46
N ASP A 234 -11.72 -25.55 -8.17
CA ASP A 234 -11.65 -26.14 -6.84
C ASP A 234 -11.04 -25.19 -5.79
N ALA A 235 -10.08 -24.34 -6.19
CA ALA A 235 -9.57 -23.29 -5.32
C ALA A 235 -10.68 -22.26 -5.00
N VAL A 236 -11.49 -21.88 -5.99
CA VAL A 236 -12.62 -20.97 -5.76
C VAL A 236 -13.70 -21.60 -4.90
N LYS A 237 -14.03 -22.88 -5.07
CA LYS A 237 -14.96 -23.59 -4.16
C LYS A 237 -14.49 -23.50 -2.71
N ILE A 238 -13.19 -23.66 -2.47
CA ILE A 238 -12.60 -23.59 -1.14
C ILE A 238 -12.68 -22.16 -0.57
N LEU A 239 -12.28 -21.16 -1.36
CA LEU A 239 -12.30 -19.75 -0.92
C LEU A 239 -13.73 -19.25 -0.66
N THR A 240 -14.66 -19.60 -1.54
CA THR A 240 -16.07 -19.22 -1.40
C THR A 240 -16.77 -19.98 -0.28
N ALA A 241 -16.19 -21.04 0.28
CA ALA A 241 -16.68 -21.69 1.50
C ALA A 241 -16.27 -20.95 2.79
N SER A 242 -15.36 -19.97 2.72
CA SER A 242 -14.99 -19.13 3.86
C SER A 242 -16.06 -18.07 4.14
N SER A 243 -16.07 -17.55 5.38
CA SER A 243 -16.92 -16.43 5.82
C SER A 243 -16.31 -15.05 5.55
N ALA A 244 -15.06 -14.99 5.07
CA ALA A 244 -14.39 -13.76 4.68
C ALA A 244 -15.05 -13.10 3.47
N GLY A 245 -14.98 -11.77 3.35
CA GLY A 245 -15.29 -11.11 2.07
C GLY A 245 -14.34 -11.62 0.97
N LEU A 246 -14.84 -11.86 -0.23
CA LEU A 246 -14.03 -12.36 -1.34
C LEU A 246 -14.16 -11.47 -2.58
N GLU A 247 -13.04 -10.91 -2.99
CA GLU A 247 -12.90 -10.15 -4.23
C GLU A 247 -11.91 -10.86 -5.15
N LEU A 248 -12.34 -11.21 -6.37
CA LEU A 248 -11.53 -11.90 -7.36
C LEU A 248 -11.36 -11.04 -8.60
N SER A 249 -10.13 -10.59 -8.86
CA SER A 249 -9.76 -9.94 -10.11
C SER A 249 -9.22 -10.98 -11.09
N LEU A 250 -10.06 -11.37 -12.05
CA LEU A 250 -9.77 -12.38 -13.08
C LEU A 250 -9.49 -11.72 -14.44
N ASN A 251 -8.77 -10.59 -14.42
CA ASN A 251 -8.52 -9.71 -15.57
C ASN A 251 -8.31 -10.46 -16.90
N GLY A 252 -9.19 -10.18 -17.85
CA GLY A 252 -9.09 -10.65 -19.22
C GLY A 252 -9.68 -12.03 -19.48
N THR A 253 -10.38 -12.63 -18.52
CA THR A 253 -10.90 -14.01 -18.62
C THR A 253 -12.37 -14.07 -19.01
N THR A 254 -12.78 -15.22 -19.56
CA THR A 254 -14.19 -15.60 -19.67
C THR A 254 -14.59 -16.32 -18.39
N LEU A 255 -15.68 -15.89 -17.74
CA LEU A 255 -16.22 -16.59 -16.58
C LEU A 255 -16.95 -17.86 -17.04
N GLU A 256 -16.26 -18.99 -16.96
CA GLU A 256 -16.80 -20.29 -17.34
C GLU A 256 -17.79 -20.84 -16.31
N ARG A 257 -18.68 -21.73 -16.77
CA ARG A 257 -19.78 -22.28 -15.97
C ARG A 257 -19.31 -22.96 -14.68
N ASP A 258 -18.24 -23.75 -14.73
CA ASP A 258 -17.73 -24.49 -13.56
C ASP A 258 -17.28 -23.55 -12.43
N LEU A 259 -16.72 -22.38 -12.79
CA LEU A 259 -16.31 -21.36 -11.85
C LEU A 259 -17.52 -20.60 -11.28
N ALA A 260 -18.51 -20.31 -12.12
CA ALA A 260 -19.78 -19.73 -11.67
C ALA A 260 -20.54 -20.68 -10.73
N GLU A 261 -20.54 -21.99 -10.98
CA GLU A 261 -21.12 -23.00 -10.09
C GLU A 261 -20.37 -23.07 -8.76
N ALA A 262 -19.04 -22.92 -8.76
CA ALA A 262 -18.27 -22.82 -7.51
C ALA A 262 -18.71 -21.60 -6.68
N ILE A 263 -18.86 -20.44 -7.31
CA ILE A 263 -19.27 -19.19 -6.67
C ILE A 263 -20.70 -19.31 -6.14
N ALA A 264 -21.65 -19.75 -6.97
CA ALA A 264 -23.05 -19.90 -6.60
C ALA A 264 -23.26 -20.86 -5.42
N ASN A 265 -22.47 -21.94 -5.33
CA ASN A 265 -22.63 -22.97 -4.30
C ASN A 265 -21.78 -22.76 -3.04
N GLY A 266 -20.88 -21.77 -2.99
CA GLY A 266 -20.08 -21.49 -1.78
C GLY A 266 -20.91 -21.09 -0.55
N ALA A 267 -20.28 -20.84 0.59
CA ALA A 267 -20.96 -20.29 1.78
C ALA A 267 -20.94 -18.76 1.83
N ASN A 268 -20.05 -18.11 1.08
CA ASN A 268 -19.85 -16.68 1.08
C ASN A 268 -21.07 -15.96 0.48
N PRO A 269 -21.73 -15.04 1.23
CA PRO A 269 -22.88 -14.29 0.72
C PRO A 269 -22.51 -13.15 -0.24
N PHE A 270 -21.25 -12.71 -0.27
CA PHE A 270 -20.79 -11.59 -1.09
C PHE A 270 -19.54 -11.96 -1.86
N VAL A 271 -19.65 -12.03 -3.19
CA VAL A 271 -18.51 -12.26 -4.08
C VAL A 271 -18.45 -11.17 -5.13
N HIS A 272 -17.33 -10.45 -5.17
CA HIS A 272 -17.07 -9.44 -6.18
C HIS A 272 -16.09 -9.99 -7.23
N LEU A 273 -16.47 -9.97 -8.50
CA LEU A 273 -15.61 -10.34 -9.62
C LEU A 273 -15.23 -9.10 -10.43
N TYR A 274 -13.94 -8.90 -10.66
CA TYR A 274 -13.40 -7.82 -11.48
C TYR A 274 -12.74 -8.35 -12.75
N GLY A 275 -12.82 -7.55 -13.80
CA GLY A 275 -12.02 -7.71 -15.01
C GLY A 275 -12.45 -8.85 -15.92
N ILE A 276 -13.72 -9.28 -15.84
CA ILE A 276 -14.29 -10.31 -16.71
C ILE A 276 -14.53 -9.72 -18.11
N ASN A 277 -14.12 -10.43 -19.16
CA ASN A 277 -14.35 -10.03 -20.55
C ASN A 277 -15.70 -10.49 -21.10
N SER A 278 -16.12 -11.70 -20.70
CA SER A 278 -17.37 -12.31 -21.17
C SER A 278 -17.82 -13.43 -20.25
N LEU A 279 -19.10 -13.80 -20.32
CA LEU A 279 -19.66 -14.96 -19.63
C LEU A 279 -19.71 -16.16 -20.57
N GLY A 280 -19.29 -17.33 -20.08
CA GLY A 280 -19.44 -18.60 -20.78
C GLY A 280 -20.89 -19.02 -20.94
N ALA A 281 -21.13 -20.05 -21.77
CA ALA A 281 -22.48 -20.54 -22.04
C ALA A 281 -23.13 -21.08 -20.75
N GLY A 282 -24.31 -20.54 -20.40
CA GLY A 282 -25.06 -20.93 -19.20
C GLY A 282 -24.48 -20.41 -17.87
N THR A 283 -23.43 -19.58 -17.90
CA THR A 283 -22.88 -18.93 -16.70
C THR A 283 -23.90 -17.98 -16.06
N ALA A 284 -24.57 -17.16 -16.86
CA ALA A 284 -25.58 -16.23 -16.35
C ALA A 284 -26.77 -16.95 -15.70
N ASP A 285 -27.17 -18.12 -16.22
CA ASP A 285 -28.27 -18.90 -15.64
C ASP A 285 -27.90 -19.44 -14.25
N VAL A 286 -26.64 -19.85 -14.07
CA VAL A 286 -26.13 -20.32 -12.77
C VAL A 286 -26.13 -19.17 -11.76
N LEU A 287 -25.58 -18.02 -12.13
CA LEU A 287 -25.50 -16.86 -11.24
C LEU A 287 -26.88 -16.28 -10.92
N ASN A 288 -27.83 -16.27 -11.86
CA ASN A 288 -29.21 -15.84 -11.59
C ASN A 288 -29.99 -16.81 -10.68
N SER A 289 -29.49 -18.02 -10.46
CA SER A 289 -30.16 -19.04 -9.65
C SER A 289 -29.62 -19.13 -8.21
N THR A 290 -28.57 -18.37 -7.89
CA THR A 290 -28.00 -18.31 -6.55
C THR A 290 -28.79 -17.36 -5.66
N ASP A 291 -28.74 -17.59 -4.34
CA ASP A 291 -29.33 -16.75 -3.31
C ASP A 291 -28.34 -15.71 -2.75
N LYS A 292 -27.27 -15.44 -3.50
CA LYS A 292 -26.14 -14.62 -3.10
C LYS A 292 -26.03 -13.37 -3.94
N GLU A 293 -25.42 -12.35 -3.36
CA GLU A 293 -25.04 -11.15 -4.08
C GLU A 293 -23.72 -11.39 -4.81
N VAL A 294 -23.80 -11.56 -6.12
CA VAL A 294 -22.64 -11.65 -7.01
C VAL A 294 -22.58 -10.40 -7.86
N TYR A 295 -21.56 -9.59 -7.61
CA TYR A 295 -21.28 -8.39 -8.38
C TYR A 295 -20.19 -8.68 -9.40
N ILE A 296 -20.41 -8.31 -10.66
CA ILE A 296 -19.41 -8.44 -11.72
C ILE A 296 -19.14 -7.09 -12.36
N GLU A 297 -17.89 -6.63 -12.27
CA GLU A 297 -17.36 -5.54 -13.09
C GLU A 297 -16.62 -6.11 -14.30
N THR A 298 -17.14 -5.81 -15.49
CA THR A 298 -16.49 -6.20 -16.74
C THR A 298 -15.40 -5.21 -17.13
N ASN A 299 -14.43 -5.64 -17.96
CA ASN A 299 -13.40 -4.74 -18.51
C ASN A 299 -13.96 -3.62 -19.41
N LEU A 300 -15.25 -3.66 -19.75
CA LEU A 300 -15.95 -2.64 -20.51
C LEU A 300 -16.62 -1.58 -19.62
N GLY A 301 -16.48 -1.71 -18.29
CA GLY A 301 -17.16 -0.86 -17.31
C GLY A 301 -18.65 -1.16 -17.16
N GLU A 302 -19.13 -2.27 -17.74
CA GLU A 302 -20.48 -2.77 -17.47
C GLU A 302 -20.48 -3.50 -16.13
N VAL A 303 -21.48 -3.17 -15.32
CA VAL A 303 -21.74 -3.79 -14.02
C VAL A 303 -22.93 -4.72 -14.17
N LEU A 304 -22.75 -5.98 -13.80
CA LEU A 304 -23.81 -6.99 -13.77
C LEU A 304 -24.07 -7.41 -12.31
N ASP A 305 -25.26 -7.12 -11.83
CA ASP A 305 -25.73 -7.52 -10.51
C ASP A 305 -26.61 -8.76 -10.61
N PHE A 306 -26.24 -9.80 -9.88
CA PHE A 306 -27.04 -11.02 -9.71
C PHE A 306 -27.51 -11.07 -8.25
N ILE A 307 -28.84 -11.10 -8.06
CA ILE A 307 -29.55 -11.06 -6.76
C ILE A 307 -30.52 -12.25 -6.67
#